data_AF-A0A6I1NMZ0-F1
#
_entry.id   AF-A0A6I1NMZ0-F1
#
_cell.length_a   1.000
_cell.length_b   1.000
_cell.length_c   1.000
_cell.angle_alpha   90.00
_cell.angle_beta   90.00
_cell.angle_gamma   90.00
#
_symmetry.space_group_name_H-M   'P 1'
#
loop_
_entity.id
_entity.type
_entity.pdbx_description
1 polymer ?
#
loop_
_entity_poly.entity_id
_entity_poly.type
_entity_poly.pdbx_seq_one_letter_code
_entity_poly.pdbx_strand_id
1 'polypeptide(L)'
;VPASLSIEAVKAAGHEQMPLYGWTPVTVPGCPSAWAELPQRFGVLPFADLLQPAISLARDGFPLSPVVAHQWQIALDEFTPHRDQVLQAWFDTFLIDGRAPKAGEIFRNPAQARTLEELAATRCESLYRGALAQRLDAHSRATGGYLRATDLEHYRAQWVEPIHVNYRGVDVWEIPPSGQGLVAL
;
A
#
# COMPACT_ATOMS: atom_id res chain seq x y z
N VAL A 1 -11.36 -7.13 -0.21
CA VAL A 1 -11.40 -7.34 1.26
C VAL A 1 -11.12 -8.82 1.50
N PRO A 2 -10.38 -9.20 2.56
CA PRO A 2 -10.13 -10.62 2.85
C PRO A 2 -11.45 -11.39 2.98
N ALA A 3 -11.56 -12.55 2.33
CA ALA A 3 -12.81 -13.31 2.27
C ALA A 3 -13.30 -13.79 3.64
N SER A 4 -12.37 -14.01 4.59
CA SER A 4 -12.70 -14.42 5.96
C SER A 4 -13.03 -13.27 6.91
N LEU A 5 -12.92 -12.00 6.48
CA LEU A 5 -13.22 -10.86 7.33
C LEU A 5 -14.74 -10.56 7.27
N SER A 6 -15.43 -10.77 8.38
CA SER A 6 -16.87 -10.49 8.51
C SER A 6 -17.16 -9.54 9.68
N ILE A 7 -18.37 -8.96 9.70
CA ILE A 7 -18.82 -8.09 10.80
C ILE A 7 -18.82 -8.86 12.12
N GLU A 8 -19.27 -10.11 12.10
CA GLU A 8 -19.32 -11.01 13.26
C GLU A 8 -17.92 -11.28 13.81
N ALA A 9 -16.94 -11.54 12.93
CA ALA A 9 -15.55 -11.77 13.33
C ALA A 9 -14.95 -10.52 13.99
N VAL A 10 -15.19 -9.34 13.43
CA VAL A 10 -14.72 -8.06 13.99
C VAL A 10 -15.37 -7.78 15.36
N LYS A 11 -16.68 -8.01 15.50
CA LYS A 11 -17.40 -7.86 16.77
C LYS A 11 -16.95 -8.88 17.82
N ALA A 12 -16.73 -10.14 17.42
CA ALA A 12 -16.24 -11.19 18.30
C ALA A 12 -14.82 -10.89 18.82
N ALA A 13 -14.02 -10.14 18.06
CA ALA A 13 -12.73 -9.61 18.50
C ALA A 13 -12.84 -8.38 19.44
N GLY A 14 -14.06 -7.98 19.83
CA GLY A 14 -14.31 -6.91 20.79
C GLY A 14 -14.40 -5.51 20.19
N HIS A 15 -14.49 -5.39 18.86
CA HIS A 15 -14.57 -4.10 18.19
C HIS A 15 -16.02 -3.69 17.87
N GLU A 16 -16.43 -2.50 18.32
CA GLU A 16 -17.71 -1.89 17.94
C GLU A 16 -17.68 -1.22 16.56
N GLN A 17 -16.48 -0.82 16.12
CA GLN A 17 -16.19 -0.21 14.82
C GLN A 17 -14.89 -0.80 14.27
N MET A 18 -14.64 -0.69 12.97
CA MET A 18 -13.37 -1.15 12.39
C MET A 18 -12.19 -0.45 13.08
N PRO A 19 -11.24 -1.17 13.70
CA PRO A 19 -10.07 -0.55 14.32
C PRO A 19 -9.21 0.16 13.27
N LEU A 20 -8.52 1.22 13.68
CA LEU A 20 -7.67 2.01 12.79
C LEU A 20 -6.33 1.32 12.45
N TYR A 21 -5.82 0.49 13.37
CA TYR A 21 -4.49 -0.12 13.28
C TYR A 21 -4.53 -1.64 13.33
N GLY A 22 -3.40 -2.25 12.99
CA GLY A 22 -3.21 -3.70 12.94
C GLY A 22 -3.74 -4.30 11.63
N TRP A 23 -3.94 -5.62 11.64
CA TRP A 23 -4.33 -6.37 10.44
C TRP A 23 -5.80 -6.26 10.06
N THR A 24 -6.68 -6.07 11.03
CA THR A 24 -8.14 -6.08 10.81
C THR A 24 -8.61 -5.11 9.72
N PRO A 25 -8.12 -3.85 9.63
CA PRO A 25 -8.52 -2.94 8.56
C PRO A 25 -7.81 -3.19 7.21
N VAL A 26 -6.87 -4.13 7.13
CA VAL A 26 -6.07 -4.35 5.91
C VAL A 26 -6.92 -5.00 4.82
N THR A 27 -6.96 -4.35 3.66
CA THR A 27 -7.52 -4.91 2.42
C THR A 27 -6.40 -5.29 1.45
N VAL A 28 -6.74 -6.00 0.37
CA VAL A 28 -5.75 -6.38 -0.65
C VAL A 28 -5.13 -5.13 -1.29
N PRO A 29 -3.79 -4.96 -1.24
CA PRO A 29 -3.13 -3.81 -1.85
C PRO A 29 -3.29 -3.79 -3.37
N GLY A 30 -4.02 -2.80 -3.89
CA GLY A 30 -4.40 -2.76 -5.30
C GLY A 30 -3.43 -2.07 -6.26
N CYS A 31 -2.63 -1.12 -5.76
CA CYS A 31 -1.80 -0.27 -6.61
C CYS A 31 -0.84 -1.05 -7.52
N PRO A 32 -0.13 -2.11 -7.06
CA PRO A 32 0.79 -2.84 -7.93
C PRO A 32 0.11 -3.53 -9.12
N SER A 33 -1.13 -4.02 -8.99
CA SER A 33 -1.89 -4.52 -10.14
C SER A 33 -2.18 -3.39 -11.13
N ALA A 34 -2.57 -2.20 -10.66
CA ALA A 34 -2.80 -1.06 -11.53
C ALA A 34 -1.51 -0.61 -12.24
N TRP A 35 -0.37 -0.63 -11.54
CA TRP A 35 0.94 -0.37 -12.14
C TRP A 35 1.26 -1.36 -13.24
N ALA A 36 0.92 -2.64 -13.07
CA ALA A 36 1.14 -3.66 -14.09
C ALA A 36 0.19 -3.53 -15.29
N GLU A 37 -1.06 -3.11 -15.08
CA GLU A 37 -2.10 -2.98 -16.13
C GLU A 37 -1.93 -1.73 -17.00
N LEU A 38 -1.65 -0.57 -16.39
CA LEU A 38 -1.50 0.72 -17.10
C LEU A 38 -0.54 0.65 -18.32
N PRO A 39 0.71 0.19 -18.17
CA PRO A 39 1.66 0.12 -19.27
C PRO A 39 1.36 -1.02 -20.25
N GLN A 40 0.53 -2.02 -19.89
CA GLN A 40 0.08 -3.01 -20.87
C GLN A 40 -0.85 -2.38 -21.91
N ARG A 41 -1.70 -1.44 -21.48
CA ARG A 41 -2.65 -0.77 -22.37
C ARG A 41 -2.07 0.48 -23.03
N PHE A 42 -1.22 1.22 -22.32
CA PHE A 42 -0.78 2.57 -22.73
C PHE A 42 0.73 2.77 -22.71
N GLY A 43 1.51 1.77 -22.28
CA GLY A 43 2.95 1.92 -22.06
C GLY A 43 3.77 1.75 -23.34
N VAL A 44 4.92 2.42 -23.35
CA VAL A 44 5.90 2.34 -24.46
C VAL A 44 7.29 1.91 -23.98
N LEU A 45 7.49 1.78 -22.67
CA LEU A 45 8.75 1.37 -22.06
C LEU A 45 8.65 -0.07 -21.52
N PRO A 46 9.76 -0.82 -21.46
CA PRO A 46 9.84 -2.07 -20.71
C PRO A 46 9.41 -1.87 -19.25
N PHE A 47 8.64 -2.82 -18.70
CA PHE A 47 8.07 -2.68 -17.35
C PHE A 47 9.14 -2.50 -16.26
N ALA A 48 10.26 -3.22 -16.38
CA ALA A 48 11.34 -3.13 -15.40
C ALA A 48 11.94 -1.72 -15.31
N ASP A 49 12.03 -1.01 -16.43
CA ASP A 49 12.60 0.34 -16.49
C ASP A 49 11.72 1.36 -15.75
N LEU A 50 10.40 1.12 -15.69
CA LEU A 50 9.44 2.01 -15.00
C LEU A 50 9.70 2.09 -13.49
N LEU A 51 10.16 0.99 -12.87
CA LEU A 51 10.41 0.94 -11.42
C LEU A 51 11.85 1.33 -11.07
N GLN A 52 12.75 1.41 -12.04
CA GLN A 52 14.17 1.63 -11.78
C GLN A 52 14.48 2.91 -10.98
N PRO A 53 13.85 4.07 -11.23
CA PRO A 53 14.07 5.26 -10.41
C PRO A 53 13.66 5.05 -8.94
N ALA A 54 12.54 4.37 -8.70
CA ALA A 54 12.06 4.08 -7.35
C ALA A 54 12.98 3.08 -6.61
N ILE A 55 13.48 2.08 -7.32
CA ILE A 55 14.48 1.12 -6.80
C ILE A 55 15.74 1.85 -6.35
N SER A 56 16.29 2.73 -7.19
CA SER A 56 17.50 3.50 -6.87
C SER A 56 17.26 4.41 -5.66
N LEU A 57 16.13 5.14 -5.60
CA LEU A 57 15.81 5.99 -4.44
C LEU A 57 15.66 5.18 -3.14
N ALA A 58 15.03 4.02 -3.19
CA ALA A 58 14.90 3.16 -2.01
C ALA A 58 16.26 2.60 -1.55
N ARG A 59 17.14 2.23 -2.48
CA ARG A 59 18.45 1.64 -2.15
C ARG A 59 19.48 2.69 -1.73
N ASP A 60 19.63 3.73 -2.54
CA ASP A 60 20.71 4.72 -2.43
C ASP A 60 20.31 5.88 -1.50
N GLY A 61 19.01 6.07 -1.32
CA GLY A 61 18.39 7.02 -0.40
C GLY A 61 18.16 8.40 -1.00
N PHE A 62 17.43 9.22 -0.25
CA PHE A 62 17.12 10.60 -0.62
C PHE A 62 17.04 11.49 0.62
N PRO A 63 17.35 12.79 0.50
CA PRO A 63 17.18 13.74 1.58
C PRO A 63 15.69 14.01 1.85
N LEU A 64 15.29 13.96 3.12
CA LEU A 64 13.91 14.26 3.49
C LEU A 64 13.58 15.74 3.33
N SER A 65 12.39 16.03 2.79
CA SER A 65 11.84 17.38 2.85
C SER A 65 11.35 17.71 4.27
N PRO A 66 11.31 19.00 4.67
CA PRO A 66 10.81 19.40 5.98
C PRO A 66 9.38 18.93 6.29
N VAL A 67 8.49 18.94 5.28
CA VAL A 67 7.11 18.49 5.43
C VAL A 67 7.05 16.99 5.71
N VAL A 68 7.82 16.18 4.97
CA VAL A 68 7.86 14.73 5.18
C VAL A 68 8.45 14.40 6.55
N ALA A 69 9.54 15.06 6.96
CA ALA A 69 10.12 14.86 8.29
C ALA A 69 9.13 15.19 9.42
N HIS A 70 8.35 16.26 9.27
CA HIS A 70 7.30 16.62 10.22
C HIS A 70 6.18 15.56 10.28
N GLN A 71 5.67 15.12 9.13
CA GLN A 71 4.65 14.06 9.06
C GLN A 71 5.15 12.73 9.65
N TRP A 72 6.44 12.42 9.48
CA TRP A 72 7.05 11.23 10.06
C TRP A 72 7.11 11.27 11.58
N GLN A 73 7.41 12.44 12.16
CA GLN A 73 7.35 12.62 13.61
C GLN A 73 5.93 12.44 14.14
N ILE A 74 4.92 13.00 13.45
CA ILE A 74 3.50 12.79 13.80
C ILE A 74 3.17 11.29 13.80
N ALA A 75 3.57 10.56 12.75
CA ALA A 75 3.32 9.12 12.66
C ALA A 75 4.01 8.33 13.78
N LEU A 76 5.23 8.73 14.19
CA LEU A 76 5.92 8.12 15.33
C LEU A 76 5.14 8.34 16.63
N ASP A 77 4.69 9.57 16.88
CA ASP A 77 3.92 9.92 18.07
C ASP A 77 2.57 9.18 18.09
N GLU A 78 1.94 9.01 16.92
CA GLU A 78 0.67 8.31 16.74
C GLU A 78 0.80 6.79 16.90
N PHE A 79 1.86 6.18 16.38
CA PHE A 79 2.01 4.71 16.41
C PHE A 79 2.64 4.20 17.69
N THR A 80 3.41 5.02 18.42
CA THR A 80 4.08 4.62 19.66
C THR A 80 3.11 4.02 20.71
N PRO A 81 1.94 4.62 21.00
CA PRO A 81 0.95 4.04 21.91
C PRO A 81 0.36 2.70 21.46
N HIS A 82 0.41 2.41 20.16
CA HIS A 82 -0.15 1.19 19.55
C HIS A 82 0.90 0.13 19.24
N ARG A 83 2.15 0.33 19.68
CA ARG A 83 3.25 -0.58 19.38
C ARG A 83 2.98 -2.00 19.89
N ASP A 84 2.86 -2.92 18.95
CA ASP A 84 2.70 -4.35 19.18
C ASP A 84 3.59 -5.16 18.23
N GLN A 85 3.41 -6.48 18.22
CA GLN A 85 4.17 -7.37 17.34
C GLN A 85 3.92 -7.10 15.84
N VAL A 86 2.72 -6.62 15.47
CA VAL A 86 2.35 -6.32 14.08
C VAL A 86 3.04 -5.05 13.63
N LEU A 87 2.99 -4.00 14.43
CA LEU A 87 3.57 -2.69 14.12
C LEU A 87 5.08 -2.62 14.34
N GLN A 88 5.71 -3.59 15.01
CA GLN A 88 7.16 -3.60 15.24
C GLN A 88 7.97 -3.40 13.94
N ALA A 89 7.55 -4.05 12.85
CA ALA A 89 8.20 -3.91 11.55
C ALA A 89 8.17 -2.47 11.01
N TRP A 90 7.17 -1.66 11.38
CA TRP A 90 7.13 -0.24 11.04
C TRP A 90 8.26 0.53 11.74
N PHE A 91 8.44 0.32 13.05
CA PHE A 91 9.51 0.97 13.82
C PHE A 91 10.90 0.58 13.31
N ASP A 92 11.08 -0.69 12.94
CA ASP A 92 12.35 -1.21 12.43
C ASP A 92 12.67 -0.68 11.02
N THR A 93 11.64 -0.42 10.22
CA THR A 93 11.80 -0.01 8.80
C THR A 93 11.91 1.50 8.66
N PHE A 94 11.14 2.25 9.45
CA PHE A 94 10.90 3.66 9.20
C PHE A 94 11.60 4.59 10.20
N LEU A 95 12.33 4.07 11.19
CA LEU A 95 13.10 4.89 12.11
C LEU A 95 14.60 4.74 11.86
N ILE A 96 15.35 5.84 12.08
CA ILE A 96 16.80 5.84 12.11
C ILE A 96 17.20 5.88 13.58
N ASP A 97 17.85 4.82 14.06
CA ASP A 97 18.26 4.70 15.47
C ASP A 97 17.11 4.93 16.47
N GLY A 98 15.90 4.47 16.12
CA GLY A 98 14.71 4.57 16.97
C GLY A 98 14.03 5.94 17.00
N ARG A 99 14.44 6.89 16.15
CA ARG A 99 13.78 8.20 15.98
C ARG A 99 13.28 8.42 14.55
N ALA A 100 12.34 9.34 14.40
CA ALA A 100 11.94 9.82 13.09
C ALA A 100 13.15 10.51 12.40
N PRO A 101 13.35 10.31 11.08
CA PRO A 101 14.38 11.01 10.34
C PRO A 101 14.14 12.52 10.30
N LYS A 102 15.21 13.32 10.31
CA LYS A 102 15.13 14.79 10.30
C LYS A 102 15.11 15.33 8.87
N ALA A 103 14.66 16.57 8.71
CA ALA A 103 14.73 17.28 7.43
C ALA A 103 16.18 17.34 6.92
N GLY A 104 16.39 17.03 5.65
CA GLY A 104 17.70 16.94 4.99
C GLY A 104 18.48 15.66 5.29
N GLU A 105 18.04 14.84 6.24
CA GLU A 105 18.68 13.55 6.52
C GLU A 105 18.39 12.57 5.37
N ILE A 106 19.39 11.75 5.03
CA ILE A 106 19.25 10.71 4.01
C ILE A 106 18.55 9.51 4.61
N PHE A 107 17.36 9.19 4.11
CA PHE A 107 16.68 7.94 4.43
C PHE A 107 16.89 6.92 3.32
N ARG A 108 17.11 5.67 3.71
CA ARG A 108 17.30 4.51 2.82
C ARG A 108 16.41 3.37 3.29
N ASN A 109 15.83 2.65 2.33
CA ASN A 109 15.08 1.43 2.58
C ASN A 109 15.49 0.31 1.60
N PRO A 110 16.62 -0.38 1.85
CA PRO A 110 17.07 -1.47 1.00
C PRO A 110 16.09 -2.65 0.92
N ALA A 111 15.24 -2.84 1.94
CA ALA A 111 14.20 -3.87 1.91
C ALA A 111 13.10 -3.53 0.89
N GLN A 112 12.68 -2.26 0.83
CA GLN A 112 11.76 -1.77 -0.20
C GLN A 112 12.36 -1.88 -1.60
N ALA A 113 13.66 -1.58 -1.76
CA ALA A 113 14.35 -1.77 -3.04
C ALA A 113 14.24 -3.21 -3.55
N ARG A 114 14.50 -4.21 -2.69
CA ARG A 114 14.37 -5.64 -3.05
C ARG A 114 12.93 -6.01 -3.44
N THR A 115 11.94 -5.51 -2.71
CA THR A 115 10.53 -5.73 -3.06
C THR A 115 10.22 -5.11 -4.44
N LEU A 116 10.67 -3.88 -4.69
CA LEU A 116 10.46 -3.21 -5.98
C LEU A 116 11.19 -3.93 -7.14
N GLU A 117 12.39 -4.45 -6.92
CA GLU A 117 13.12 -5.28 -7.89
C GLU A 117 12.33 -6.56 -8.23
N GLU A 118 11.76 -7.23 -7.23
CA GLU A 118 10.92 -8.41 -7.42
C GLU A 118 9.61 -8.08 -8.16
N LEU A 119 8.98 -6.95 -7.84
CA LEU A 119 7.81 -6.46 -8.58
C LEU A 119 8.16 -6.14 -10.03
N ALA A 120 9.30 -5.49 -10.28
CA ALA A 120 9.78 -5.19 -11.63
C ALA A 120 10.01 -6.47 -12.44
N ALA A 121 10.67 -7.46 -11.84
CA ALA A 121 10.98 -8.74 -12.49
C ALA A 121 9.74 -9.59 -12.79
N THR A 122 8.70 -9.48 -11.95
CA THR A 122 7.48 -10.31 -12.05
C THR A 122 6.28 -9.58 -12.65
N ARG A 123 6.45 -8.33 -13.11
CA ARG A 123 5.33 -7.45 -13.49
C ARG A 123 4.27 -7.35 -12.39
N CYS A 124 4.73 -7.19 -11.16
CA CYS A 124 3.97 -7.18 -9.91
C CYS A 124 3.26 -8.50 -9.54
N GLU A 125 3.35 -9.56 -10.34
CA GLU A 125 2.66 -10.83 -10.03
C GLU A 125 3.16 -11.48 -8.74
N SER A 126 4.39 -11.23 -8.28
CA SER A 126 4.84 -11.82 -7.01
C SER A 126 3.97 -11.43 -5.81
N LEU A 127 3.42 -10.21 -5.81
CA LEU A 127 2.53 -9.73 -4.75
C LEU A 127 1.20 -10.47 -4.70
N TYR A 128 0.75 -11.01 -5.83
CA TYR A 128 -0.57 -11.62 -5.97
C TYR A 128 -0.51 -13.14 -6.08
N ARG A 129 0.47 -13.68 -6.81
CA ARG A 129 0.60 -15.10 -7.19
C ARG A 129 2.05 -15.59 -7.10
N GLY A 130 2.86 -15.01 -6.20
CA GLY A 130 4.26 -15.43 -6.02
C GLY A 130 4.77 -15.33 -4.59
N ALA A 131 6.07 -15.13 -4.44
CA ALA A 131 6.74 -15.25 -3.15
C ALA A 131 6.33 -14.14 -2.17
N LEU A 132 6.08 -12.91 -2.64
CA LEU A 132 5.58 -11.84 -1.78
C LEU A 132 4.18 -12.14 -1.23
N ALA A 133 3.30 -12.73 -2.05
CA ALA A 133 1.97 -13.16 -1.59
C ALA A 133 2.06 -14.19 -0.45
N GLN A 134 2.95 -15.17 -0.59
CA GLN A 134 3.18 -16.19 0.45
C GLN A 134 3.78 -15.59 1.72
N ARG A 135 4.69 -14.62 1.60
CA ARG A 135 5.27 -13.91 2.76
C ARG A 135 4.22 -13.10 3.51
N LEU A 136 3.31 -12.43 2.79
CA LEU A 136 2.19 -11.70 3.39
C LEU A 136 1.22 -12.63 4.11
N ASP A 137 0.82 -13.74 3.48
CA ASP A 137 -0.04 -14.75 4.12
C ASP A 137 0.61 -15.31 5.40
N ALA A 138 1.88 -15.73 5.31
CA ALA A 138 2.61 -16.28 6.44
C ALA A 138 2.68 -15.27 7.61
N HIS A 139 3.00 -14.01 7.33
CA HIS A 139 3.04 -12.97 8.37
C HIS A 139 1.64 -12.69 8.94
N SER A 140 0.63 -12.56 8.08
CA SER A 140 -0.75 -12.35 8.50
C SER A 140 -1.21 -13.47 9.43
N ARG A 141 -0.98 -14.74 9.09
CA ARG A 141 -1.30 -15.89 9.97
C ARG A 141 -0.55 -15.83 11.29
N ALA A 142 0.75 -15.54 11.26
CA ALA A 142 1.59 -15.52 12.44
C ALA A 142 1.20 -14.43 13.45
N THR A 143 0.57 -13.35 12.99
CA THR A 143 0.24 -12.19 13.82
C THR A 143 -1.26 -11.85 13.81
N GLY A 144 -2.13 -12.85 13.60
CA GLY A 144 -3.57 -12.72 13.82
C GLY A 144 -4.36 -11.94 12.76
N GLY A 145 -3.83 -11.79 11.55
CA GLY A 145 -4.52 -11.14 10.43
C GLY A 145 -5.40 -12.07 9.60
N TYR A 146 -6.29 -11.46 8.82
CA TYR A 146 -7.28 -12.14 7.97
C TYR A 146 -6.83 -12.31 6.52
N LEU A 147 -5.82 -11.56 6.06
CA LEU A 147 -5.35 -11.61 4.68
C LEU A 147 -4.73 -12.97 4.36
N ARG A 148 -5.14 -13.58 3.25
CA ARG A 148 -4.60 -14.85 2.75
C ARG A 148 -4.04 -14.70 1.34
N ALA A 149 -3.15 -15.61 0.96
CA ALA A 149 -2.62 -15.67 -0.40
C ALA A 149 -3.75 -15.82 -1.44
N THR A 150 -4.82 -16.54 -1.10
CA THR A 150 -6.01 -16.68 -1.95
C THR A 150 -6.76 -15.36 -2.15
N ASP A 151 -6.74 -14.43 -1.19
CA ASP A 151 -7.35 -13.10 -1.38
C ASP A 151 -6.54 -12.27 -2.39
N LEU A 152 -5.21 -12.39 -2.32
CA LEU A 152 -4.29 -11.73 -3.24
C LEU A 152 -4.38 -12.33 -4.65
N GLU A 153 -4.49 -13.66 -4.75
CA GLU A 153 -4.60 -14.40 -6.01
C GLU A 153 -5.85 -14.05 -6.82
N HIS A 154 -6.97 -13.75 -6.18
CA HIS A 154 -8.20 -13.37 -6.90
C HIS A 154 -8.23 -11.88 -7.27
N TYR A 155 -7.27 -11.09 -6.81
CA TYR A 155 -7.25 -9.66 -7.09
C TYR A 155 -6.72 -9.34 -8.49
N ARG A 156 -7.44 -8.42 -9.15
CA ARG A 156 -7.09 -7.77 -10.41
C ARG A 156 -7.61 -6.35 -10.38
N ALA A 157 -6.83 -5.40 -10.89
CA ALA A 157 -7.32 -4.06 -11.17
C ALA A 157 -8.44 -4.13 -12.23
N GLN A 158 -9.45 -3.28 -12.08
CA GLN A 158 -10.61 -3.25 -12.97
C GLN A 158 -10.60 -1.97 -13.78
N TRP A 159 -10.76 -2.10 -15.10
CA TRP A 159 -11.08 -0.97 -15.96
C TRP A 159 -12.55 -0.63 -15.80
N VAL A 160 -12.83 0.62 -15.43
CA VAL A 160 -14.19 1.13 -15.23
C VAL A 160 -14.44 2.29 -16.18
N GLU A 161 -15.70 2.51 -16.54
CA GLU A 161 -16.10 3.67 -17.32
C GLU A 161 -16.23 4.88 -16.38
N PRO A 162 -15.55 6.01 -16.65
CA PRO A 162 -15.67 7.19 -15.81
C PRO A 162 -17.07 7.81 -15.93
N ILE A 163 -17.51 8.44 -14.84
CA ILE A 163 -18.78 9.19 -14.80
C ILE A 163 -18.49 10.67 -15.00
N HIS A 164 -19.46 11.42 -15.52
CA HIS A 164 -19.31 12.86 -15.68
C HIS A 164 -20.63 13.62 -15.56
N VAL A 165 -20.53 14.91 -15.30
CA VAL A 165 -21.61 15.89 -15.43
C VAL A 165 -21.14 17.05 -16.31
N ASN A 166 -22.05 17.61 -17.11
CA ASN A 166 -21.75 18.84 -17.82
C ASN A 166 -21.97 20.04 -16.88
N TYR A 167 -20.90 20.79 -16.60
CA TYR A 167 -20.93 22.01 -15.82
C TYR A 167 -20.54 23.20 -16.70
N ARG A 168 -21.55 24.01 -17.07
CA ARG A 168 -21.37 25.25 -17.87
C ARG A 168 -20.66 25.01 -19.22
N GLY A 169 -20.95 23.91 -19.88
CA GLY A 169 -20.37 23.57 -21.19
C GLY A 169 -19.05 22.79 -21.13
N VAL A 170 -18.60 22.39 -19.94
CA VAL A 170 -17.42 21.53 -19.73
C VAL A 170 -17.85 20.24 -19.04
N ASP A 171 -17.33 19.10 -19.47
CA ASP A 171 -17.55 17.83 -18.79
C ASP A 171 -16.54 17.65 -17.65
N VAL A 172 -17.07 17.51 -16.43
CA VAL A 172 -16.29 17.19 -15.23
C VAL A 172 -16.35 15.69 -15.03
N TRP A 173 -15.19 15.01 -15.05
CA TRP A 173 -15.07 13.55 -15.01
C TRP A 173 -14.55 13.06 -13.67
N GLU A 174 -15.12 11.96 -13.18
CA GLU A 174 -14.71 11.28 -11.94
C GLU A 174 -14.75 9.76 -12.09
N ILE A 175 -14.03 9.07 -11.20
CA ILE A 175 -14.12 7.61 -11.08
C ILE A 175 -15.49 7.24 -10.49
N PRO A 176 -16.21 6.23 -11.03
CA PRO A 176 -17.49 5.80 -10.48
C PRO A 176 -17.35 5.26 -9.04
N PRO A 177 -18.48 5.07 -8.32
CA PRO A 177 -18.48 4.27 -7.09
C PRO A 177 -17.71 2.95 -7.30
N SER A 178 -16.88 2.50 -6.35
CA SER A 178 -16.82 2.86 -4.94
C SER A 178 -15.98 4.10 -4.56
N GLY A 179 -15.47 4.88 -5.52
CA GLY A 179 -14.81 6.16 -5.23
C GLY A 179 -15.78 7.20 -4.68
N GLN A 180 -15.24 8.26 -4.05
CA GLN A 180 -16.03 9.39 -3.53
C GLN A 180 -16.22 10.54 -4.53
N GLY A 181 -15.78 10.37 -5.78
CA GLY A 181 -15.84 11.41 -6.82
C GLY A 181 -17.25 11.89 -7.12
N LEU A 182 -18.27 11.06 -6.87
CA LEU A 182 -19.69 11.44 -6.97
C LEU A 182 -20.05 12.66 -6.10
N VAL A 183 -19.32 12.93 -5.02
CA VAL A 183 -19.57 14.12 -4.17
C VAL A 183 -19.16 15.43 -4.89
N ALA A 184 -18.20 15.35 -5.80
CA ALA A 184 -17.71 16.51 -6.55
C ALA A 184 -18.57 16.82 -7.80
N LEU A 185 -19.19 15.80 -8.40
CA LEU A 185 -20.11 15.92 -9.54
C LEU A 185 -21.49 16.42 -9.12
#